data_AF-K2F0C6-F1
#
_entry.id   AF-K2F0C6-F1
#
_cell.length_a   1.000
_cell.length_b   1.000
_cell.length_c   1.000
_cell.angle_alpha   90.00
_cell.angle_beta   90.00
_cell.angle_gamma   90.00
#
_symmetry.space_group_name_H-M   'P 1'
#
loop_
_entity.id
_entity.type
_entity.pdbx_description
1 polymer ?
#
loop_
_entity_poly.entity_id
_entity_poly.type
_entity_poly.pdbx_seq_one_letter_code
_entity_poly.pdbx_strand_id
1 'polypeptide(L)'
;MDQNSAVIDEKKKNLINKITGILLDEMLKKNVNQELGQEIATYILNQSKNINDDQTLEFFLKQLAEKYSIFKLYYVNRSLKNQIKKTDEEKISSIKDQLSKLANFK
;
A
#
# COMPACT_ATOMS: atom_id res chain seq x y z
N MET A 1 17.13 -17.78 5.72
CA MET A 1 16.00 -16.85 5.53
C MET A 1 15.96 -16.47 4.07
N ASP A 2 14.89 -16.79 3.36
CA ASP A 2 14.72 -16.45 1.95
C ASP A 2 14.73 -14.93 1.73
N GLN A 3 15.50 -14.46 0.75
CA GLN A 3 15.62 -13.03 0.41
C GLN A 3 14.26 -12.38 0.10
N ASN A 4 13.28 -13.16 -0.38
CA ASN A 4 11.92 -12.69 -0.64
C ASN A 4 11.12 -12.34 0.63
N SER A 5 11.38 -13.01 1.76
CA SER A 5 10.66 -12.74 3.03
C SER A 5 11.07 -11.41 3.64
N ALA A 6 12.36 -11.08 3.59
CA ALA A 6 12.90 -9.84 4.17
C ALA A 6 12.35 -8.58 3.47
N VAL A 7 12.17 -8.64 2.14
CA VAL A 7 11.63 -7.52 1.34
C VAL A 7 10.17 -7.25 1.68
N ILE A 8 9.37 -8.30 1.93
CA ILE A 8 7.95 -8.18 2.30
C ILE A 8 7.83 -7.57 3.70
N ASP A 9 8.65 -8.02 4.65
CA ASP A 9 8.64 -7.50 6.02
C ASP A 9 9.03 -6.01 6.08
N GLU A 10 9.99 -5.58 5.26
CA GLU A 10 10.39 -4.17 5.19
C GLU A 10 9.31 -3.29 4.55
N LYS A 11 8.69 -3.76 3.45
CA LYS A 11 7.54 -3.07 2.83
C LYS A 11 6.38 -2.92 3.81
N LYS A 12 6.08 -3.99 4.55
CA LYS A 12 5.04 -4.02 5.58
C LYS A 12 5.33 -3.02 6.68
N LYS A 13 6.54 -3.06 7.26
CA LYS A 13 6.97 -2.12 8.30
C LYS A 13 6.85 -0.66 7.86
N ASN A 14 7.33 -0.35 6.65
CA ASN A 14 7.23 0.99 6.08
C ASN A 14 5.78 1.44 5.87
N LEU A 15 4.89 0.53 5.47
CA LEU A 15 3.48 0.86 5.35
C LEU A 15 2.84 1.16 6.71
N ILE A 16 3.07 0.29 7.69
CA ILE A 16 2.53 0.46 9.05
C ILE A 16 2.99 1.80 9.64
N ASN A 17 4.26 2.16 9.47
CA ASN A 17 4.77 3.46 9.93
C ASN A 17 4.03 4.64 9.29
N LYS A 18 3.69 4.56 7.98
CA LYS A 18 2.96 5.62 7.28
C LYS A 18 1.53 5.79 7.78
N ILE A 19 0.80 4.69 7.95
CA ILE A 19 -0.58 4.76 8.46
C ILE A 19 -0.63 5.19 9.93
N THR A 20 0.36 4.79 10.73
CA THR A 20 0.50 5.28 12.11
C THR A 20 0.80 6.78 12.12
N GLY A 21 1.65 7.27 11.23
CA GLY A 21 1.90 8.71 11.07
C GLY A 21 0.62 9.49 10.76
N ILE A 22 -0.20 9.01 9.82
CA ILE A 22 -1.50 9.62 9.51
C ILE A 22 -2.40 9.64 10.73
N LEU A 23 -2.49 8.55 11.48
CA LEU A 23 -3.29 8.49 12.71
C LEU A 23 -2.84 9.55 13.73
N LEU A 24 -1.53 9.66 13.96
CA LEU A 24 -0.97 10.63 14.89
C LEU A 24 -1.26 12.07 14.44
N ASP A 25 -1.10 12.38 13.15
CA ASP A 25 -1.41 13.70 12.59
C ASP A 25 -2.87 14.07 12.81
N GLU A 26 -3.79 13.13 12.59
CA GLU A 26 -5.23 13.35 12.76
C GLU A 26 -5.63 13.48 14.24
N MET A 27 -4.94 12.78 15.14
CA MET A 27 -5.09 12.98 16.59
C MET A 27 -4.57 14.35 17.04
N LEU A 28 -3.41 14.79 16.54
CA LEU A 28 -2.85 16.11 16.82
C LEU A 28 -3.77 17.25 16.33
N LYS A 29 -4.41 17.07 15.18
CA LYS A 29 -5.42 18.00 14.64
C LYS A 29 -6.77 17.92 15.37
N LYS A 30 -6.93 17.01 16.34
CA LYS A 30 -8.20 16.73 17.04
C LYS A 30 -9.33 16.22 16.15
N ASN A 31 -9.02 15.71 14.96
CA ASN A 31 -9.98 15.03 14.09
C ASN A 31 -10.32 13.61 14.60
N VAL A 32 -9.40 13.03 15.39
CA VAL A 32 -9.55 11.75 16.05
C VAL A 32 -9.29 11.94 17.54
N ASN A 33 -10.25 11.57 18.39
CA ASN A 33 -10.06 11.63 19.84
C ASN A 33 -9.20 10.44 20.33
N GLN A 34 -8.81 10.46 21.61
CA GLN A 34 -7.92 9.44 22.17
C GLN A 34 -8.52 8.03 22.11
N GLU A 35 -9.81 7.87 22.41
CA GLU A 35 -10.50 6.58 22.43
C GLU A 35 -10.56 5.97 21.03
N LEU A 36 -11.02 6.74 20.04
CA LEU A 36 -11.05 6.33 18.64
C LEU A 36 -9.64 6.07 18.11
N GLY A 37 -8.66 6.89 18.52
CA GLY A 37 -7.27 6.68 18.17
C GLY A 37 -6.73 5.33 18.66
N GLN A 38 -7.07 4.95 19.88
CA GLN A 38 -6.71 3.65 20.44
C GLN A 38 -7.43 2.50 19.73
N GLU A 39 -8.70 2.66 19.37
CA GLU A 39 -9.45 1.69 18.58
C GLU A 39 -8.78 1.44 17.22
N ILE A 40 -8.46 2.53 16.50
CA ILE A 40 -7.79 2.46 15.19
C ILE A 40 -6.42 1.80 15.32
N ALA A 41 -5.61 2.20 16.32
CA ALA A 41 -4.30 1.62 16.56
C ALA A 41 -4.38 0.11 16.84
N THR A 42 -5.37 -0.31 17.64
CA THR A 42 -5.63 -1.72 17.94
C THR A 42 -6.03 -2.49 16.69
N TYR A 43 -6.91 -1.90 15.86
CA TYR A 43 -7.31 -2.49 14.59
C TYR A 43 -6.10 -2.67 13.65
N ILE A 44 -5.27 -1.64 13.48
CA ILE A 44 -4.04 -1.71 12.67
C ILE A 44 -3.11 -2.81 13.16
N LEU A 45 -2.85 -2.86 14.47
CA LEU A 45 -1.96 -3.86 15.07
C LEU A 45 -2.45 -5.28 14.81
N ASN A 46 -3.75 -5.53 15.02
CA ASN A 46 -4.33 -6.86 14.85
C ASN A 46 -4.36 -7.30 13.39
N GLN A 47 -4.79 -6.43 12.48
CA GLN A 47 -4.87 -6.79 11.06
C GLN A 47 -3.49 -6.90 10.40
N SER A 48 -2.51 -6.11 10.86
CA SER A 48 -1.14 -6.17 10.31
C SER A 48 -0.49 -7.54 10.45
N LYS A 49 -0.86 -8.33 11.45
CA LYS A 49 -0.33 -9.69 11.66
C LYS A 49 -0.64 -10.64 10.50
N ASN A 50 -1.73 -10.40 9.78
CA ASN A 50 -2.21 -11.27 8.70
C ASN A 50 -1.69 -10.88 7.31
N ILE A 51 -0.88 -9.82 7.22
CA ILE A 51 -0.30 -9.34 5.96
C ILE A 51 0.93 -10.17 5.64
N ASN A 52 0.84 -10.99 4.59
CA ASN A 52 1.88 -11.91 4.17
C ASN A 52 2.29 -11.72 2.69
N ASP A 53 1.52 -10.96 1.92
CA ASP A 53 1.73 -10.69 0.50
C ASP A 53 1.12 -9.34 0.10
N ASP A 54 1.35 -8.93 -1.16
CA ASP A 54 0.82 -7.66 -1.67
C ASP A 54 -0.72 -7.65 -1.79
N GLN A 55 -1.37 -8.81 -1.96
CA GLN A 55 -2.84 -8.89 -2.07
C GLN A 55 -3.52 -8.65 -0.72
N THR A 56 -3.06 -9.31 0.32
CA THR A 56 -3.50 -9.14 1.71
C THR A 56 -3.20 -7.72 2.21
N LEU A 57 -2.09 -7.13 1.78
CA LEU A 57 -1.75 -5.73 2.03
C LEU A 57 -2.78 -4.75 1.45
N GLU A 58 -3.11 -4.91 0.17
CA GLU A 58 -4.10 -4.04 -0.50
C GLU A 58 -5.49 -4.23 0.08
N PHE A 59 -5.87 -5.47 0.41
CA PHE A 59 -7.13 -5.75 1.10
C PHE A 59 -7.20 -5.06 2.46
N PHE A 60 -6.14 -5.16 3.26
CA PHE A 60 -6.05 -4.48 4.56
C PHE A 60 -6.23 -2.96 4.42
N LEU A 61 -5.54 -2.32 3.49
CA LEU A 61 -5.67 -0.87 3.30
C LEU A 61 -7.06 -0.45 2.84
N LYS A 62 -7.68 -1.24 1.97
CA LYS A 62 -9.06 -1.01 1.54
C LYS A 62 -10.01 -1.05 2.74
N GLN A 63 -9.93 -2.10 3.55
CA GLN A 63 -10.74 -2.24 4.77
C GLN A 63 -10.50 -1.10 5.75
N LEU A 64 -9.24 -0.69 5.93
CA LEU A 64 -8.88 0.44 6.80
C LEU A 64 -9.52 1.75 6.34
N ALA A 65 -9.51 2.03 5.03
CA ALA A 65 -10.09 3.24 4.44
C ALA A 65 -11.63 3.22 4.37
N GLU A 66 -12.23 2.04 4.25
CA GLU A 66 -13.67 1.84 4.33
C GLU A 66 -14.17 2.08 5.76
N LYS A 67 -13.45 1.53 6.75
CA LYS A 67 -13.82 1.65 8.16
C LYS A 67 -13.53 3.03 8.75
N TYR A 68 -12.39 3.64 8.40
CA TYR A 68 -11.95 4.92 8.96
C TYR A 68 -11.63 5.92 7.85
N SER A 69 -12.48 6.96 7.75
CA SER A 69 -12.46 7.94 6.66
C SER A 69 -11.12 8.69 6.54
N ILE A 70 -10.38 8.85 7.63
CA ILE A 70 -9.07 9.52 7.67
C ILE A 70 -8.03 8.88 6.73
N PHE A 71 -8.19 7.60 6.38
CA PHE A 71 -7.28 6.89 5.48
C PHE A 71 -7.74 6.88 4.02
N LYS A 72 -8.93 7.41 3.68
CA LYS A 72 -9.48 7.36 2.31
C LYS A 72 -8.55 8.00 1.29
N LEU A 73 -8.07 9.22 1.58
CA LEU A 73 -7.19 9.95 0.67
C LEU A 73 -5.87 9.20 0.47
N TYR A 74 -5.32 8.60 1.54
CA TYR A 74 -4.11 7.81 1.45
C TYR A 74 -4.29 6.57 0.55
N TYR A 75 -5.39 5.83 0.74
CA TYR A 75 -5.71 4.67 -0.07
C TYR A 75 -5.91 5.03 -1.55
N VAL A 76 -6.70 6.06 -1.84
CA VAL A 76 -6.95 6.53 -3.22
C VAL A 76 -5.65 6.94 -3.90
N ASN A 77 -4.81 7.74 -3.24
CA ASN A 77 -3.54 8.19 -3.81
C ASN A 77 -2.57 7.03 -4.04
N ARG A 78 -2.55 6.03 -3.16
CA ARG A 78 -1.74 4.82 -3.35
C ARG A 78 -2.25 3.99 -4.53
N SER A 79 -3.56 3.77 -4.61
CA SER A 79 -4.19 3.04 -5.70
C SER A 79 -3.91 3.69 -7.06
N LEU A 80 -4.04 5.01 -7.16
CA LEU A 80 -3.69 5.77 -8.36
C LEU A 80 -2.22 5.62 -8.74
N LYS A 81 -1.29 5.73 -7.76
CA LYS A 81 0.15 5.51 -8.03
C LYS A 81 0.44 4.10 -8.53
N ASN A 82 -0.24 3.09 -8.00
CA ASN A 82 -0.07 1.70 -8.45
C ASN A 82 -0.61 1.51 -9.87
N GLN A 83 -1.76 2.12 -10.21
CA GLN A 83 -2.29 2.09 -11.57
C GLN A 83 -1.35 2.74 -12.58
N ILE A 84 -0.80 3.92 -12.26
CA ILE A 84 0.18 4.61 -13.12
C ILE A 84 1.40 3.73 -13.38
N LYS A 85 1.98 3.13 -12.32
CA LYS A 85 3.12 2.21 -12.45
C LYS A 85 2.79 1.03 -13.36
N LYS A 86 1.62 0.42 -13.19
CA LYS A 86 1.19 -0.71 -14.02
C LYS A 86 1.07 -0.31 -15.49
N THR A 87 0.49 0.86 -15.78
CA THR A 87 0.40 1.38 -17.15
C THR A 87 1.78 1.64 -17.76
N ASP A 88 2.72 2.16 -16.98
CA ASP A 88 4.09 2.40 -17.46
C ASP A 88 4.82 1.08 -17.74
N GLU A 89 4.66 0.07 -16.88
CA GLU A 89 5.20 -1.29 -17.08
C GLU A 89 4.64 -1.95 -18.35
N GLU A 90 3.33 -1.84 -18.58
CA GLU A 90 2.67 -2.34 -19.80
C GLU A 90 3.20 -1.66 -21.06
N LYS A 91 3.40 -0.33 -21.02
CA LYS A 91 4.02 0.42 -22.12
C LYS A 91 5.46 -0.01 -22.38
N ILE A 92 6.28 -0.17 -21.34
CA ILE A 92 7.66 -0.64 -21.46
C ILE A 92 7.70 -2.05 -22.06
N SER A 93 6.80 -2.94 -21.61
CA SER A 93 6.67 -4.29 -22.18
C SER A 93 6.31 -4.23 -23.66
N SER A 94 5.36 -3.37 -24.04
CA SER A 94 4.95 -3.19 -25.44
C SER A 94 6.11 -2.69 -26.32
N ILE A 95 6.90 -1.72 -25.84
CA ILE A 95 8.09 -1.23 -26.54
C ILE A 95 9.13 -2.35 -26.70
N LYS A 96 9.37 -3.14 -25.65
CA LYS A 96 10.31 -4.27 -25.69
C LYS A 96 9.88 -5.33 -26.70
N ASP A 97 8.59 -5.62 -26.80
CA ASP A 97 8.04 -6.55 -27.79
C ASP A 97 8.17 -6.00 -29.22
N GLN A 98 7.95 -4.70 -29.41
CA GLN A 98 8.15 -4.04 -30.72
C GLN A 98 9.62 -4.07 -31.15
N LEU A 99 10.55 -3.76 -30.24
CA LEU A 99 11.98 -3.82 -30.50
C LEU A 99 12.45 -5.26 -30.80
N SER A 100 11.95 -6.25 -30.06
CA SER A 100 12.26 -7.66 -30.30
C SER A 100 11.77 -8.13 -31.66
N LYS A 101 10.58 -7.71 -32.08
CA LYS A 101 10.06 -7.99 -33.43
C LYS A 101 10.94 -7.34 -34.51
N LEU A 102 11.30 -6.07 -34.35
CA LEU A 102 12.18 -5.36 -35.29
C LEU A 102 13.58 -6.02 -35.40
N ALA A 103 14.13 -6.49 -34.28
CA ALA A 103 15.43 -7.16 -34.26
C ALA A 103 15.41 -8.58 -34.87
N ASN A 104 14.26 -9.25 -34.84
CA ASN A 104 14.06 -10.59 -35.42
C ASN A 104 13.57 -10.57 -36.87
N PHE A 105 13.31 -9.39 -37.46
CA PHE A 105 13.21 -9.23 -38.91
C PHE A 105 14.63 -9.24 -39.50
N LYS A 106 15.15 -10.42 -39.80
CA LYS A 106 16.39 -10.62 -40.55
C LYS A 106 16.20 -11.66 -41.63
#